data_AF-A0A317EGF9-F1
#
_entry.id   AF-A0A317EGF9-F1
#
_cell.length_a   1.000
_cell.length_b   1.000
_cell.length_c   1.000
_cell.angle_alpha   90.00
_cell.angle_beta   90.00
_cell.angle_gamma   90.00
#
_symmetry.space_group_name_H-M   'P 1'
#
loop_
_entity.id
_entity.type
_entity.pdbx_description
1 polymer ?
#
loop_
_entity_poly.entity_id
_entity_poly.type
_entity_poly.pdbx_seq_one_letter_code
_entity_poly.pdbx_strand_id
1 'polypeptide(L)'
;MTMQSIKALTAQVRQERDKPNEQNSLQVEKTTDLKKEESPPPIKNEQPKKELSTRPAPSDSDLDKLINAIRELKVNGSKKMLIRIDDKHSAILGHLKNALDIDVTQFINFLLDDFMERYPDIKTEIKNSLKNSLKDL
;
A
#
# COMPACT_ATOMS: atom_id res chain seq x y z
N MET A 1 20.24 37.82 -12.77
CA MET A 1 20.32 36.69 -11.83
C MET A 1 21.66 36.02 -12.02
N THR A 2 22.52 36.04 -11.01
CA THR A 2 23.90 35.54 -11.07
C THR A 2 23.93 34.03 -10.82
N MET A 3 24.45 33.27 -11.80
CA MET A 3 24.67 31.83 -11.66
C MET A 3 25.83 31.60 -10.68
N GLN A 4 25.51 31.34 -9.42
CA GLN A 4 26.47 30.78 -8.47
C GLN A 4 26.90 29.40 -8.99
N SER A 5 28.18 29.28 -9.35
CA SER A 5 28.74 28.04 -9.89
C SER A 5 28.56 26.93 -8.86
N ILE A 6 28.05 25.77 -9.28
CA ILE A 6 27.83 24.57 -8.45
C ILE A 6 29.08 24.21 -7.63
N LYS A 7 30.28 24.53 -8.14
CA LYS A 7 31.57 24.34 -7.45
C LYS A 7 31.69 25.16 -6.16
N ALA A 8 31.12 26.37 -6.11
CA ALA A 8 31.10 27.22 -4.92
C ALA A 8 30.18 26.66 -3.83
N LEU A 9 29.02 26.11 -4.23
CA LEU A 9 28.07 25.51 -3.30
C LEU A 9 28.64 24.26 -2.61
N THR A 10 29.36 23.42 -3.36
CA THR A 10 30.00 22.22 -2.79
C THR A 10 31.15 22.55 -1.85
N ALA A 11 31.90 23.63 -2.12
CA ALA A 11 32.97 24.09 -1.23
C ALA A 11 32.42 24.60 0.11
N GLN A 12 31.29 25.32 0.08
CA GLN A 12 30.65 25.87 1.27
C GLN A 12 30.11 24.79 2.22
N VAL A 13 29.42 23.77 1.69
CA VAL A 13 28.88 22.66 2.49
C VAL A 13 30.00 21.85 3.16
N ARG A 14 31.17 21.74 2.52
CA ARG A 14 32.34 21.08 3.10
C ARG A 14 32.92 21.89 4.27
N GLN A 15 33.00 23.22 4.10
CA GLN A 15 33.51 24.12 5.12
C GLN A 15 32.58 24.23 6.36
N GLU A 16 31.27 24.03 6.20
CA GLU A 16 30.33 24.00 7.32
C GLU A 16 30.42 22.71 8.16
N ARG A 17 30.82 21.58 7.56
CA ARG A 17 31.00 20.31 8.30
C ARG A 17 32.27 20.24 9.13
N ASP A 18 33.31 20.95 8.72
CA ASP A 18 34.61 20.95 9.41
C ASP A 18 34.68 21.96 10.57
N LYS A 19 33.58 22.68 10.86
CA LYS A 19 33.47 23.52 12.06
C LYS A 19 32.94 22.71 13.25
N PRO A 20 33.67 22.59 14.37
CA PRO A 20 33.12 22.02 15.59
C PRO A 20 32.01 22.93 16.11
N ASN A 21 30.78 22.42 16.11
CA ASN A 21 29.62 23.09 16.69
C ASN A 21 29.66 22.98 18.22
N GLU A 22 30.34 23.92 18.88
CA GLU A 22 30.18 24.16 20.31
C GLU A 22 28.87 24.90 20.56
N GLN A 23 27.75 24.17 20.62
CA GLN A 23 26.55 24.52 21.39
C GLN A 23 25.49 23.44 21.18
N ASN A 24 25.43 22.50 22.11
CA ASN A 24 24.31 22.33 23.04
C ASN A 24 24.24 20.86 23.49
N SER A 25 24.95 20.56 24.58
CA SER A 25 24.81 19.33 25.36
C SER A 25 24.34 19.73 26.76
N LEU A 26 23.42 18.92 27.30
CA LEU A 26 23.00 18.80 28.71
C LEU A 26 21.89 19.77 29.17
N GLN A 27 20.69 19.22 29.41
CA GLN A 27 20.09 19.20 30.76
C GLN A 27 19.33 17.87 31.00
N VAL A 28 19.74 17.18 32.06
CA VAL A 28 19.07 16.08 32.77
C VAL A 28 18.92 16.59 34.21
N GLU A 29 17.73 16.43 34.82
CA GLU A 29 17.41 16.28 36.27
C GLU A 29 15.89 16.57 36.45
N LYS A 30 14.96 15.76 37.00
CA LYS A 30 14.86 14.72 38.05
C LYS A 30 14.44 15.27 39.43
N THR A 31 13.17 15.07 39.83
CA THR A 31 12.62 14.97 41.22
C THR A 31 11.18 14.40 41.16
N THR A 32 10.87 13.15 41.60
CA THR A 32 10.42 12.68 42.96
C THR A 32 9.07 13.30 43.41
N ASP A 33 8.03 12.64 43.97
CA ASP A 33 7.82 11.32 44.60
C ASP A 33 6.31 11.14 44.98
N LEU A 34 5.79 9.89 44.98
CA LEU A 34 4.76 9.24 45.87
C LEU A 34 3.30 9.81 45.93
N LYS A 35 2.16 9.06 46.02
CA LYS A 35 1.80 7.74 46.60
C LYS A 35 0.30 7.39 46.30
N LYS A 36 -0.03 6.10 46.12
CA LYS A 36 -1.28 5.29 46.39
C LYS A 36 -2.69 5.93 46.19
N GLU A 37 -3.74 5.25 45.70
CA GLU A 37 -4.30 3.97 46.17
C GLU A 37 -5.46 3.47 45.26
N GLU A 38 -5.57 2.14 45.13
CA GLU A 38 -6.79 1.31 44.93
C GLU A 38 -7.69 1.35 43.66
N SER A 39 -8.32 0.18 43.44
CA SER A 39 -8.80 -0.44 42.20
C SER A 39 -10.33 -0.23 41.95
N PRO A 40 -10.90 -0.72 40.82
CA PRO A 40 -12.03 -0.07 40.11
C PRO A 40 -13.43 -0.65 40.39
N PRO A 41 -14.48 -0.07 39.77
CA PRO A 41 -15.46 -0.92 39.09
C PRO A 41 -15.81 -0.47 37.65
N PRO A 42 -16.41 -1.37 36.84
CA PRO A 42 -16.48 -1.29 35.39
C PRO A 42 -17.78 -0.64 34.90
N ILE A 43 -17.71 0.22 33.88
CA ILE A 43 -18.90 0.67 33.13
C ILE A 43 -18.80 0.14 31.70
N LYS A 44 -19.69 -0.81 31.40
CA LYS A 44 -19.98 -1.34 30.06
C LYS A 44 -20.55 -0.21 29.20
N ASN A 45 -19.79 0.24 28.21
CA ASN A 45 -20.36 0.86 27.02
C ASN A 45 -20.24 -0.12 25.86
N GLU A 46 -21.36 -0.80 25.57
CA GLU A 46 -21.54 -1.60 24.37
C GLU A 46 -21.55 -0.68 23.15
N GLN A 47 -20.41 -0.55 22.47
CA GLN A 47 -20.39 -0.08 21.09
C GLN A 47 -20.68 -1.26 20.15
N PRO A 48 -21.45 -1.04 19.06
CA PRO A 48 -21.81 -2.10 18.14
C PRO A 48 -20.54 -2.61 17.45
N LYS A 49 -20.25 -3.89 17.64
CA LYS A 49 -19.21 -4.60 16.89
C LYS A 49 -19.62 -4.60 15.42
N LYS A 50 -18.97 -3.76 14.60
CA LYS A 50 -18.86 -4.01 13.16
C LYS A 50 -18.23 -5.39 13.03
N GLU A 51 -18.99 -6.34 12.51
CA GLU A 51 -18.49 -7.64 12.10
C GLU A 51 -17.44 -7.43 11.01
N LEU A 52 -16.18 -7.30 11.44
CA LEU A 52 -15.03 -7.37 10.56
C LEU A 52 -14.99 -8.82 10.07
N SER A 53 -15.28 -9.01 8.78
CA SER A 53 -15.15 -10.28 8.07
C SER A 53 -13.85 -10.97 8.47
N THR A 54 -13.96 -12.04 9.27
CA THR A 54 -12.82 -12.86 9.69
C THR A 54 -12.41 -13.75 8.54
N ARG A 55 -11.71 -13.17 7.56
CA ARG A 55 -10.85 -14.00 6.72
C ARG A 55 -9.62 -14.35 7.59
N PRO A 56 -9.29 -15.64 7.79
CA PRO A 56 -8.07 -16.01 8.50
C PRO A 56 -6.89 -15.31 7.82
N ALA A 57 -6.01 -14.71 8.62
CA ALA A 57 -4.78 -14.13 8.10
C ALA A 57 -4.03 -15.23 7.34
N PRO A 58 -3.63 -14.98 6.08
CA PRO A 58 -2.88 -15.98 5.33
C PRO A 58 -1.63 -16.33 6.12
N SER A 59 -1.35 -17.63 6.28
CA SER A 59 -0.03 -18.05 6.75
C SER A 59 1.02 -17.53 5.77
N ASP A 60 2.24 -17.25 6.21
CA ASP A 60 3.32 -16.79 5.30
C ASP A 60 3.45 -17.72 4.08
N SER A 61 3.21 -19.02 4.28
CA SER A 61 3.21 -20.04 3.22
C SER A 61 2.12 -19.88 2.16
N ASP A 62 0.98 -19.26 2.49
CA ASP A 62 -0.12 -19.05 1.54
C ASP A 62 0.08 -17.77 0.73
N LEU A 63 0.73 -16.77 1.32
CA LEU A 63 1.11 -15.55 0.61
C LEU A 63 2.20 -15.85 -0.44
N ASP A 64 3.19 -16.66 -0.08
CA ASP A 64 4.25 -17.05 -1.02
C ASP A 64 3.70 -17.82 -2.22
N LYS A 65 2.76 -18.75 -1.98
CA LYS A 65 2.06 -19.46 -3.05
C LYS A 65 1.30 -18.51 -3.97
N LEU A 66 0.61 -17.53 -3.40
CA LEU A 66 -0.11 -16.52 -4.17
C LEU A 66 0.84 -15.68 -5.03
N ILE A 67 1.94 -15.20 -4.45
CA ILE A 67 2.95 -14.41 -5.17
C ILE A 67 3.55 -15.23 -6.32
N ASN A 68 3.86 -16.50 -6.09
CA ASN A 68 4.38 -17.39 -7.12
C ASN A 68 3.35 -17.66 -8.23
N ALA A 69 2.09 -17.89 -7.87
CA ALA A 69 1.01 -18.06 -8.86
C ALA A 69 0.86 -16.82 -9.76
N ILE A 70 1.01 -15.61 -9.19
CA ILE A 70 1.00 -14.38 -9.97
C ILE A 70 2.22 -14.34 -10.90
N ARG A 71 3.43 -14.60 -10.41
CA ARG A 71 4.69 -14.59 -11.19
C ARG A 71 4.72 -15.58 -12.35
N GLU A 72 4.04 -16.72 -12.21
CA GLU A 72 3.99 -17.76 -13.23
C GLU A 72 2.96 -17.46 -14.34
N LEU A 73 2.04 -16.51 -14.10
CA LEU A 73 0.99 -16.17 -15.06
C LEU A 73 1.59 -15.57 -16.34
N LYS A 74 1.43 -16.26 -17.47
CA LYS A 74 1.85 -15.74 -18.79
C LYS A 74 0.75 -14.92 -19.44
N VAL A 75 0.99 -13.63 -19.63
CA VAL A 75 0.08 -12.73 -20.35
C VAL A 75 0.36 -12.79 -21.85
N ASN A 76 -0.54 -13.43 -22.61
CA ASN A 76 -0.39 -13.62 -24.06
C ASN A 76 -1.30 -12.68 -24.91
N GLY A 77 -1.95 -11.71 -24.27
CA GLY A 77 -2.85 -10.78 -24.95
C GLY A 77 -2.12 -9.73 -25.80
N SER A 78 -2.61 -9.47 -27.02
CA SER A 78 -2.05 -8.45 -27.91
C SER A 78 -2.71 -7.07 -27.79
N LYS A 79 -3.90 -7.00 -27.19
CA LYS A 79 -4.66 -5.75 -27.04
C LYS A 79 -4.17 -4.97 -25.83
N LYS A 80 -3.88 -3.68 -26.03
CA LYS A 80 -3.54 -2.74 -24.97
C LYS A 80 -4.78 -1.93 -24.59
N MET A 81 -4.94 -1.69 -23.29
CA MET A 81 -6.01 -0.85 -22.74
C MET A 81 -5.39 0.11 -21.74
N LEU A 82 -5.72 1.39 -21.86
CA LEU A 82 -5.34 2.40 -20.87
C LEU A 82 -6.44 2.49 -19.81
N ILE A 83 -6.06 2.32 -18.54
CA ILE A 83 -6.96 2.43 -17.39
C ILE A 83 -6.49 3.54 -16.46
N ARG A 84 -7.44 4.27 -15.87
CA ARG A 84 -7.16 5.22 -14.79
C ARG A 84 -7.22 4.45 -13.46
N ILE A 85 -6.24 4.67 -12.60
CA ILE A 85 -6.12 4.04 -11.29
C ILE A 85 -5.91 5.14 -10.26
N ASP A 86 -6.59 5.05 -9.12
CA ASP A 86 -6.43 6.01 -8.01
C ASP A 86 -4.97 6.05 -7.52
N ASP A 87 -4.53 7.21 -7.05
CA ASP A 87 -3.15 7.44 -6.59
C ASP A 87 -2.70 6.47 -5.48
N LYS A 88 -3.63 6.13 -4.58
CA LYS A 88 -3.37 5.14 -3.51
C LYS A 88 -2.98 3.77 -4.04
N HIS A 89 -3.51 3.38 -5.20
CA HIS A 89 -3.28 2.08 -5.81
C HIS A 89 -2.10 2.13 -6.78
N SER A 90 -1.95 3.23 -7.52
CA SER A 90 -0.82 3.41 -8.45
C SER A 90 0.53 3.37 -7.73
N ALA A 91 0.62 3.96 -6.53
CA ALA A 91 1.82 3.90 -5.69
C ALA A 91 2.21 2.46 -5.32
N ILE A 92 1.23 1.61 -4.99
CA ILE A 92 1.48 0.21 -4.64
C ILE A 92 1.90 -0.58 -5.89
N LEU A 93 1.16 -0.41 -7.00
CA LEU A 93 1.45 -1.08 -8.27
C LEU A 93 2.86 -0.76 -8.78
N GLY A 94 3.32 0.48 -8.60
CA GLY A 94 4.67 0.90 -8.98
C GLY A 94 5.80 0.15 -8.27
N HIS A 95 5.54 -0.40 -7.08
CA HIS A 95 6.53 -1.16 -6.33
C HIS A 95 6.52 -2.66 -6.65
N LEU A 96 5.49 -3.19 -7.32
CA LEU A 96 5.35 -4.64 -7.56
C LEU A 96 6.55 -5.23 -8.30
N LYS A 97 7.07 -4.52 -9.32
CA LYS A 97 8.21 -5.02 -10.10
C LYS A 97 9.48 -5.09 -9.26
N ASN A 98 9.76 -4.07 -8.47
CA ASN A 98 11.01 -3.99 -7.70
C ASN A 98 10.97 -4.84 -6.43
N ALA A 99 9.80 -4.98 -5.80
CA ALA A 99 9.65 -5.71 -4.54
C ALA A 99 9.40 -7.21 -4.76
N LEU A 100 8.62 -7.55 -5.79
CA LEU A 100 8.12 -8.91 -5.99
C LEU A 100 8.42 -9.45 -7.39
N ASP A 101 9.15 -8.75 -8.25
CA ASP A 101 9.38 -9.15 -9.65
C ASP A 101 8.09 -9.50 -10.42
N ILE A 102 7.00 -8.81 -10.08
CA ILE A 102 5.70 -8.96 -10.73
C ILE A 102 5.44 -7.74 -11.60
N ASP A 103 5.14 -7.97 -12.88
CA ASP A 103 4.72 -6.89 -13.77
C ASP A 103 3.29 -6.45 -13.45
N VAL A 104 3.01 -5.15 -13.52
CA VAL A 104 1.66 -4.61 -13.25
C VAL A 104 0.61 -5.27 -14.15
N THR A 105 0.94 -5.49 -15.43
CA THR A 105 0.04 -6.18 -16.36
C THR A 105 -0.28 -7.60 -15.89
N GLN A 106 0.72 -8.34 -15.40
CA GLN A 106 0.54 -9.69 -14.90
C GLN A 106 -0.37 -9.72 -13.66
N PHE A 107 -0.12 -8.82 -12.72
CA PHE A 107 -0.95 -8.67 -11.52
C PHE A 107 -2.41 -8.34 -11.86
N ILE A 108 -2.66 -7.42 -12.78
CA ILE A 108 -4.01 -7.05 -13.18
C ILE A 108 -4.73 -8.21 -13.89
N ASN A 109 -4.06 -8.95 -14.77
CA ASN A 109 -4.67 -10.13 -15.41
C ASN A 109 -5.01 -11.20 -14.36
N PHE A 110 -4.10 -11.47 -13.42
CA PHE A 110 -4.36 -12.40 -12.32
C PHE A 110 -5.60 -11.99 -11.51
N LEU A 111 -5.72 -10.71 -11.13
CA LEU A 111 -6.87 -10.22 -10.37
C LEU A 111 -8.17 -10.34 -11.16
N LEU A 112 -8.14 -10.11 -12.48
CA LEU A 112 -9.31 -10.27 -13.32
C LEU A 112 -9.74 -11.73 -13.38
N ASP A 113 -8.80 -12.66 -13.54
CA ASP A 113 -9.08 -14.09 -13.57
C ASP A 113 -9.65 -14.58 -12.23
N ASP A 114 -8.97 -14.29 -11.11
CA ASP A 114 -9.42 -14.66 -9.75
C ASP A 114 -10.81 -14.07 -9.44
N PHE A 115 -11.04 -12.81 -9.79
CA PHE A 115 -12.34 -12.18 -9.56
C PHE A 115 -13.45 -12.81 -10.40
N MET A 116 -13.18 -13.13 -11.66
CA MET A 116 -14.15 -13.74 -12.57
C MET A 116 -14.44 -15.20 -12.22
N GLU A 117 -13.48 -15.93 -11.68
CA GLU A 117 -13.66 -17.29 -11.16
C GLU A 117 -14.48 -17.29 -9.87
N ARG A 118 -14.25 -16.32 -8.98
CA ARG A 118 -14.99 -16.19 -7.72
C ARG A 118 -16.45 -15.81 -7.94
N TYR A 119 -16.74 -15.04 -8.99
CA TYR A 119 -18.08 -14.54 -9.29
C TYR A 119 -18.48 -14.82 -10.75
N PRO A 120 -18.73 -16.09 -11.11
CA PRO A 120 -19.00 -16.49 -12.50
C PRO A 120 -20.27 -15.82 -13.07
N ASP A 121 -21.24 -15.49 -12.21
CA ASP A 121 -22.50 -14.85 -12.59
C ASP A 121 -22.31 -13.45 -13.18
N ILE A 122 -21.20 -12.76 -12.89
CA ILE A 122 -20.87 -11.46 -13.47
C ILE A 122 -20.80 -11.57 -15.00
N LYS A 123 -20.26 -12.68 -15.54
CA LYS A 123 -20.21 -12.89 -16.99
C LYS A 123 -21.61 -13.01 -17.58
N THR A 124 -22.53 -13.64 -16.87
CA THR A 124 -23.94 -13.79 -17.27
C THR A 124 -24.64 -12.44 -17.25
N GLU A 125 -24.43 -11.66 -16.20
CA GLU A 125 -25.06 -10.35 -16.05
C GLU A 125 -24.58 -9.35 -17.10
N ILE A 126 -23.27 -9.30 -17.38
CA ILE A 126 -22.71 -8.47 -18.47
C ILE A 126 -23.36 -8.83 -19.81
N LYS A 127 -23.48 -10.13 -20.12
CA LYS A 127 -24.12 -10.59 -21.37
C LYS A 127 -25.60 -10.21 -21.43
N ASN A 128 -26.33 -10.34 -20.33
CA ASN A 128 -27.75 -10.01 -20.27
C ASN A 128 -27.97 -8.50 -20.44
N SER A 129 -27.18 -7.67 -19.76
CA SER A 129 -27.22 -6.21 -19.89
C SER A 129 -26.97 -5.75 -21.33
N LEU A 130 -25.96 -6.33 -22.00
CA LEU A 130 -25.68 -6.02 -23.42
C LEU A 130 -26.81 -6.44 -24.37
N LYS A 131 -27.42 -7.61 -24.14
CA LYS A 131 -28.55 -8.09 -24.95
C LYS A 131 -29.80 -7.22 -24.80
N ASN A 132 -30.06 -6.74 -23.59
CA ASN A 132 -31.20 -5.88 -23.33
C ASN A 132 -30.97 -4.48 -23.92
N SER A 133 -29.76 -3.92 -23.76
CA SER A 133 -29.40 -2.65 -24.40
C SER A 133 -29.47 -2.66 -25.93
N LEU A 134 -29.32 -3.82 -26.58
CA LEU A 134 -29.50 -3.97 -28.04
C LEU A 134 -30.95 -4.12 -28.48
N LYS A 135 -31.87 -4.49 -27.57
CA LYS A 135 -33.31 -4.63 -27.87
C LYS A 135 -34.05 -3.29 -27.81
N ASP A 136 -33.47 -2.30 -27.14
CA ASP A 136 -34.03 -0.96 -26.98
C ASP A 136 -33.56 0.03 -28.08
N LEU A 137 -32.86 -0.47 -29.11
CA LEU A 137 -32.51 0.25 -30.35
C LEU A 137 -33.36 -0.26 -31.53
#